data_AF-A0A9X1VAH7-F1
#
_entry.id   AF-A0A9X1VAH7-F1
#
_cell.length_a   1.000
_cell.length_b   1.000
_cell.length_c   1.000
_cell.angle_alpha   90.00
_cell.angle_beta   90.00
_cell.angle_gamma   90.00
#
_symmetry.space_group_name_H-M   'P 1'
#
loop_
_entity.id
_entity.type
_entity.pdbx_description
1 polymer ?
#
loop_
_entity_poly.entity_id
_entity_poly.type
_entity_poly.pdbx_seq_one_letter_code
_entity_poly.pdbx_strand_id
1 'polypeptide(L)'
;MGETIGKRHHTQNILLKNLTRAPYDALSTLEMEGVHVVQALSTVCTKMDIKQSFADVVFEVDDERILHLEFQSNKEPNLHRLLRYDSFFHKTYTVPICTIVLYTSGVNDAPEQMDACTIQHQVENVFLSHFDGGHCWMRSNNTIDMTIGPTKTGCD
;
A
#
# COMPACT_ATOMS: atom_id res chain seq x y z
N MET A 1 29.75 -15.74 23.86
CA MET A 1 29.42 -16.55 22.65
C MET A 1 28.51 -15.83 21.65
N GLY A 2 27.77 -14.77 22.01
CA GLY A 2 26.93 -14.02 21.06
C GLY A 2 27.66 -13.10 20.06
N GLU A 3 28.79 -12.49 20.45
CA GLU A 3 29.56 -11.58 19.56
C GLU A 3 30.17 -12.28 18.34
N THR A 4 30.59 -13.54 18.48
CA THR A 4 31.27 -14.29 17.42
C THR A 4 30.30 -14.75 16.34
N ILE A 5 29.03 -14.97 16.70
CA ILE A 5 27.96 -15.39 15.80
C ILE A 5 27.47 -14.17 14.98
N GLY A 6 27.27 -13.02 15.62
CA GLY A 6 26.89 -11.78 14.94
C GLY A 6 27.92 -11.31 13.89
N LYS A 7 29.23 -11.42 14.19
CA LYS A 7 30.29 -11.11 13.23
C LYS A 7 30.30 -12.04 12.02
N ARG A 8 30.06 -13.35 12.20
CA ARG A 8 29.99 -14.31 11.08
C ARG A 8 28.84 -14.00 10.14
N HIS A 9 27.63 -13.76 10.66
CA HIS A 9 26.47 -13.45 9.82
C HIS A 9 26.66 -12.16 9.02
N HIS A 10 27.32 -11.16 9.61
CA HIS A 10 27.64 -9.91 8.93
C HIS A 10 28.63 -10.13 7.77
N THR A 11 29.73 -10.86 8.01
CA THR A 11 30.70 -11.21 6.97
C THR A 11 30.08 -12.05 5.87
N GLN A 12 29.24 -13.02 6.23
CA GLN A 12 28.54 -13.88 5.27
C GLN A 12 27.57 -13.08 4.38
N ASN A 13 26.86 -12.10 4.94
CA ASN A 13 25.99 -11.20 4.19
C ASN A 13 26.77 -10.29 3.22
N ILE A 14 27.92 -9.76 3.64
CA ILE A 14 28.79 -8.95 2.77
C ILE A 14 29.31 -9.80 1.59
N LEU A 15 29.76 -11.03 1.87
CA LEU A 15 30.23 -11.95 0.84
C LEU A 15 29.11 -12.30 -0.15
N LEU A 16 27.91 -12.60 0.35
CA LEU A 16 26.75 -12.91 -0.49
C LEU A 16 26.40 -11.74 -1.41
N LYS A 17 26.31 -10.53 -0.87
CA LYS A 17 26.04 -9.30 -1.64
C LYS A 17 27.07 -9.04 -2.74
N ASN A 18 28.34 -9.33 -2.46
CA ASN A 18 29.43 -9.16 -3.43
C ASN A 18 29.39 -10.24 -4.53
N LEU A 19 29.13 -11.50 -4.18
CA LEU A 19 28.97 -12.60 -5.13
C LEU A 19 27.76 -12.36 -6.05
N THR A 20 26.68 -11.79 -5.51
CA THR A 20 25.47 -11.48 -6.30
C THR A 20 25.61 -10.30 -7.26
N ARG A 21 26.70 -9.52 -7.20
CA ARG A 21 26.95 -8.39 -8.12
C ARG A 21 27.49 -8.84 -9.48
N ALA A 22 27.91 -10.09 -9.64
CA ALA A 22 28.26 -10.67 -10.94
C ALA A 22 26.98 -11.29 -11.56
N PRO A 23 26.35 -10.65 -12.57
CA PRO A 23 24.93 -10.87 -12.88
C PRO A 23 24.60 -12.26 -13.42
N TYR A 24 25.54 -12.98 -14.01
CA TYR A 24 25.22 -14.21 -14.75
C TYR A 24 25.17 -15.49 -13.89
N ASP A 25 25.94 -15.57 -12.78
CA ASP A 25 26.04 -16.79 -11.94
C ASP A 25 25.70 -16.55 -10.45
N ALA A 26 25.27 -15.33 -10.12
CA ALA A 26 24.87 -14.91 -8.77
C ALA A 26 23.82 -15.83 -8.14
N LEU A 27 22.77 -16.17 -8.90
CA LEU A 27 21.64 -16.95 -8.41
C LEU A 27 21.94 -18.46 -8.38
N SER A 28 22.75 -18.96 -9.31
CA SER A 28 23.23 -20.34 -9.33
C SER A 28 24.07 -20.66 -8.08
N THR A 29 24.86 -19.69 -7.61
CA THR A 29 25.62 -19.80 -6.35
C THR A 29 24.70 -19.91 -5.12
N LEU A 30 23.46 -19.45 -5.24
CA LEU A 30 22.43 -19.51 -4.19
C LEU A 30 21.47 -20.69 -4.37
N GLU A 31 21.74 -21.61 -5.31
CA GLU A 31 20.87 -22.74 -5.65
C GLU A 31 19.45 -22.29 -6.07
N MET A 32 19.33 -21.06 -6.60
CA MET A 32 18.07 -20.52 -7.09
C MET A 32 17.92 -20.81 -8.59
N GLU A 33 17.19 -21.87 -8.92
CA GLU A 33 16.90 -22.27 -10.29
C GLU A 33 15.67 -21.54 -10.87
N GLY A 34 15.60 -21.40 -12.20
CA GLY A 34 14.43 -20.88 -12.90
C GLY A 34 14.30 -19.34 -12.97
N VAL A 35 15.27 -18.58 -12.46
CA VAL A 35 15.27 -17.11 -12.49
C VAL A 35 16.39 -16.60 -13.41
N HIS A 36 16.01 -15.88 -14.48
CA HIS A 36 16.97 -15.31 -15.43
C HIS A 36 17.23 -13.82 -15.12
N VAL A 37 18.44 -13.51 -14.64
CA VAL A 37 18.85 -12.13 -14.33
C VAL A 37 19.17 -11.38 -15.62
N VAL A 38 18.36 -10.36 -15.94
CA VAL A 38 18.60 -9.50 -17.12
C VAL A 38 19.55 -8.34 -16.80
N GLN A 39 19.48 -7.80 -15.57
CA GLN A 39 20.30 -6.67 -15.15
C GLN A 39 20.38 -6.62 -13.62
N ALA A 40 21.54 -6.23 -13.08
CA ALA A 40 21.67 -5.84 -11.68
C ALA A 40 21.22 -4.38 -11.48
N LEU A 41 20.25 -4.16 -10.59
CA LEU A 41 19.77 -2.82 -10.24
C LEU A 41 20.59 -2.23 -9.07
N SER A 42 20.60 -0.90 -8.95
CA SER A 42 21.27 -0.22 -7.83
C SER A 42 20.58 -0.57 -6.51
N THR A 43 21.38 -0.91 -5.50
CA THR A 43 20.91 -1.10 -4.12
C THR A 43 20.85 0.21 -3.33
N VAL A 44 21.34 1.30 -3.91
CA VAL A 44 21.26 2.63 -3.31
C VAL A 44 19.86 3.16 -3.51
N CYS A 45 19.08 3.18 -2.44
CA CYS A 45 17.80 3.87 -2.39
C CYS A 45 18.09 5.36 -2.13
N THR A 46 18.06 6.18 -3.18
CA THR A 46 18.14 7.64 -3.02
C THR A 46 16.99 8.07 -2.12
N LYS A 47 17.27 8.88 -1.07
CA LYS A 47 16.25 9.38 -0.15
C LYS A 47 15.02 9.81 -0.94
N MET A 48 13.90 9.13 -0.71
CA MET A 48 12.64 9.47 -1.33
C MET A 48 12.22 10.81 -0.71
N ASP A 49 12.46 11.90 -1.43
CA ASP A 49 12.09 13.23 -0.99
C ASP A 49 10.58 13.34 -1.12
N ILE A 50 9.88 13.06 -0.02
CA ILE A 50 8.44 13.28 0.07
C ILE A 50 8.29 14.80 0.11
N LYS A 51 8.19 15.43 -1.07
CA LYS A 51 7.62 16.78 -1.15
C LYS A 51 6.33 16.72 -0.34
N GLN A 52 6.20 17.59 0.66
CA GLN A 52 5.03 17.70 1.53
C GLN A 52 3.78 17.57 0.67
N SER A 53 3.21 16.37 0.73
CA SER A 53 2.02 16.01 -0.02
C SER A 53 1.14 15.48 1.08
N PHE A 54 0.24 16.38 1.47
CA PHE A 54 -0.67 16.18 2.57
C PHE A 54 -1.74 15.22 2.06
N ALA A 55 -1.91 14.09 2.76
CA ALA A 55 -3.16 13.36 2.66
C ALA A 55 -4.30 14.28 3.08
N ASP A 56 -5.46 14.13 2.47
CA ASP A 56 -6.56 15.05 2.73
C ASP A 56 -7.06 14.93 4.18
N VAL A 57 -7.38 13.71 4.62
CA VAL A 57 -7.86 13.48 5.99
C VAL A 57 -7.38 12.14 6.53
N VAL A 58 -6.93 12.12 7.78
CA VAL A 58 -6.46 10.92 8.48
C VAL A 58 -7.04 10.89 9.88
N PHE A 59 -7.68 9.79 10.27
CA PHE A 59 -8.23 9.56 11.60
C PHE A 59 -7.62 8.31 12.22
N GLU A 60 -7.45 8.33 13.54
CA GLU A 60 -7.38 7.10 14.33
C GLU A 60 -8.82 6.68 14.66
N VAL A 61 -9.16 5.42 14.38
CA VAL A 61 -10.47 4.85 14.71
C VAL A 61 -10.37 3.96 15.94
N ASP A 62 -11.51 3.72 16.60
CA ASP A 62 -11.63 3.05 17.90
C ASP A 62 -11.12 1.59 17.97
N ASP A 63 -10.76 0.97 16.84
CA ASP A 63 -10.13 -0.35 16.78
C ASP A 63 -8.63 -0.31 16.46
N GLU A 64 -7.96 0.78 16.85
CA GLU A 64 -6.50 0.92 16.75
C GLU A 64 -6.00 0.85 15.29
N ARG A 65 -6.82 1.32 14.35
CA ARG A 65 -6.46 1.47 12.94
C ARG A 65 -6.45 2.94 12.55
N ILE A 66 -5.78 3.23 11.45
CA ILE A 66 -5.89 4.53 10.80
C ILE A 66 -6.86 4.43 9.64
N LEU A 67 -7.81 5.36 9.58
CA LEU A 67 -8.65 5.63 8.43
C LEU A 67 -8.04 6.79 7.64
N HIS A 68 -7.60 6.52 6.42
CA HIS A 68 -7.10 7.51 5.47
C HIS A 68 -8.19 7.78 4.43
N LEU A 69 -8.69 9.01 4.39
CA LEU A 69 -9.64 9.47 3.36
C LEU A 69 -8.89 10.35 2.37
N GLU A 70 -9.01 9.99 1.09
CA GLU A 70 -8.41 10.75 0.00
C GLU A 70 -9.50 11.17 -0.99
N PHE A 71 -9.53 12.44 -1.38
CA PHE A 71 -10.45 12.97 -2.36
C PHE A 71 -9.79 13.07 -3.73
N GLN A 72 -10.44 12.51 -4.75
CA GLN A 72 -9.93 12.54 -6.11
C GLN A 72 -10.97 13.13 -7.06
N SER A 73 -10.58 14.20 -7.76
CA SER A 73 -11.39 14.74 -8.87
C SER A 73 -11.07 14.09 -10.21
N ASN A 74 -10.00 13.29 -10.29
CA ASN A 74 -9.59 12.55 -11.48
C ASN A 74 -9.28 11.10 -11.09
N LYS A 75 -9.37 10.17 -12.04
CA LYS A 75 -9.00 8.77 -11.81
C LYS A 75 -7.53 8.65 -11.38
N GLU A 76 -7.28 7.97 -10.26
CA GLU A 76 -5.94 7.56 -9.83
C GLU A 76 -5.56 6.27 -10.56
N PRO A 77 -4.52 6.24 -11.42
CA PRO A 77 -4.34 5.12 -12.35
C PRO A 77 -3.54 3.93 -11.78
N ASN A 78 -2.76 4.10 -10.71
CA ASN A 78 -1.80 3.07 -10.28
C ASN A 78 -1.59 2.94 -8.77
N LEU A 79 -2.25 3.76 -7.95
CA LEU A 79 -2.18 3.71 -6.48
C LEU A 79 -0.80 3.94 -5.86
N HIS A 80 0.25 4.23 -6.64
CA HIS A 80 1.61 4.43 -6.10
C HIS A 80 1.69 5.61 -5.12
N ARG A 81 0.89 6.66 -5.34
CA ARG A 81 0.81 7.80 -4.43
C ARG A 81 0.17 7.40 -3.10
N LEU A 82 -0.93 6.65 -3.15
CA LEU A 82 -1.64 6.19 -1.96
C LEU A 82 -0.79 5.21 -1.15
N LEU A 83 -0.12 4.26 -1.81
CA LEU A 83 0.84 3.37 -1.14
C LEU A 83 1.92 4.17 -0.40
N ARG A 84 2.40 5.29 -0.96
CA ARG A 84 3.42 6.12 -0.31
C ARG A 84 2.90 6.73 0.99
N TYR A 85 1.66 7.21 1.00
CA TYR A 85 1.02 7.75 2.21
C TYR A 85 0.77 6.66 3.23
N ASP A 86 0.20 5.54 2.82
CA ASP A 86 -0.13 4.44 3.72
C ASP A 86 1.13 3.82 4.32
N SER A 87 2.21 3.72 3.54
CA SER A 87 3.52 3.29 4.03
C SER A 87 4.11 4.28 5.05
N PHE A 88 3.91 5.58 4.83
CA PHE A 88 4.35 6.61 5.77
C PHE A 88 3.55 6.56 7.08
N PHE A 89 2.22 6.43 7.01
CA PHE A 89 1.37 6.28 8.18
C PHE A 89 1.69 4.98 8.94
N HIS A 90 1.75 3.84 8.25
CA HIS A 90 2.07 2.57 8.88
C HIS A 90 3.44 2.59 9.55
N LYS A 91 4.46 3.19 8.91
CA LYS A 91 5.77 3.38 9.53
C LYS A 91 5.75 4.28 10.77
N THR A 92 4.90 5.30 10.78
CA THR A 92 4.83 6.30 11.85
C THR A 92 4.08 5.77 13.06
N TYR A 93 2.95 5.09 12.84
CA TYR A 93 2.01 4.69 13.88
C TYR A 93 2.04 3.19 14.18
N THR A 94 2.63 2.37 13.30
CA THR A 94 2.75 0.91 13.45
C THR A 94 1.40 0.19 13.57
N VAL A 95 0.36 0.76 12.96
CA VAL A 95 -1.01 0.23 12.97
C VAL A 95 -1.51 -0.06 11.54
N PRO A 96 -2.55 -0.90 11.37
CA PRO A 96 -3.17 -1.09 10.07
C PRO A 96 -3.76 0.21 9.50
N ILE A 97 -3.68 0.36 8.18
CA ILE A 97 -4.24 1.51 7.46
C ILE A 97 -5.40 1.02 6.59
N CYS A 98 -6.55 1.68 6.71
CA CYS A 98 -7.70 1.50 5.85
C CYS A 98 -7.88 2.77 5.02
N THR A 99 -7.74 2.65 3.70
CA THR A 99 -7.77 3.81 2.80
C THR A 99 -9.06 3.80 1.99
N ILE A 100 -9.83 4.87 2.09
CA ILE A 100 -11.02 5.13 1.29
C ILE A 100 -10.76 6.30 0.35
N VAL A 101 -10.98 6.08 -0.95
CA VAL A 101 -10.82 7.10 -1.98
C VAL A 101 -12.19 7.58 -2.44
N LEU A 102 -12.49 8.85 -2.22
CA LEU A 102 -13.74 9.48 -2.62
C LEU A 102 -13.57 10.21 -3.95
N TYR A 103 -14.24 9.72 -4.99
CA TYR A 103 -14.27 10.34 -6.30
C TYR A 103 -15.44 11.34 -6.39
N THR A 104 -15.12 12.62 -6.54
CA THR A 104 -16.10 13.72 -6.49
C THR A 104 -16.62 14.16 -7.86
N SER A 105 -16.06 13.63 -8.94
CA SER A 105 -16.43 13.95 -10.34
C SER A 105 -17.03 12.73 -11.04
N GLY A 106 -17.34 12.83 -12.35
CA GLY A 106 -17.92 11.74 -13.16
C GLY A 106 -17.01 10.53 -13.40
N VAL A 107 -16.08 10.26 -12.49
CA VAL A 107 -15.31 9.02 -12.42
C VAL A 107 -16.23 7.94 -11.87
N ASN A 108 -16.34 6.83 -12.61
CA ASN A 108 -17.19 5.70 -12.25
C ASN A 108 -16.39 4.40 -12.06
N ASP A 109 -15.09 4.45 -12.34
CA ASP A 109 -14.17 3.35 -12.15
C ASP A 109 -12.76 3.85 -11.79
N ALA A 110 -12.08 3.08 -10.97
CA ALA A 110 -10.69 3.27 -10.60
C ALA A 110 -10.11 1.94 -10.10
N PRO A 111 -8.79 1.71 -10.22
CA PRO A 111 -8.14 0.58 -9.58
C PRO A 111 -8.37 0.61 -8.06
N GLU A 112 -8.65 -0.55 -7.48
CA GLU A 112 -8.78 -0.74 -6.03
C GLU A 112 -7.64 -1.59 -5.45
N GLN A 113 -6.85 -2.23 -6.32
CA GLN A 113 -5.75 -3.09 -5.93
C GLN A 113 -4.52 -2.83 -6.80
N MET A 114 -3.34 -2.89 -6.16
CA MET A 114 -2.04 -2.96 -6.82
C MET A 114 -1.33 -4.24 -6.35
N ASP A 115 -1.11 -5.15 -7.29
CA ASP A 115 -0.29 -6.35 -7.13
C ASP A 115 1.07 -6.15 -7.80
N ALA A 116 2.10 -5.97 -6.97
CA ALA A 116 3.49 -5.92 -7.38
C ALA A 116 4.29 -7.04 -6.67
N CYS A 117 3.74 -8.27 -6.72
CA CYS A 117 4.29 -9.48 -6.12
C CYS A 117 4.36 -9.41 -4.59
N THR A 118 5.50 -9.04 -4.00
CA THR A 118 5.61 -8.91 -2.53
C THR A 118 4.81 -7.72 -2.00
N ILE A 119 4.64 -6.69 -2.82
CA ILE A 119 3.85 -5.51 -2.45
C ILE A 119 2.42 -5.76 -2.89
N GLN A 120 1.52 -5.88 -1.91
CA GLN A 120 0.08 -5.92 -2.08
C GLN A 120 -0.50 -4.66 -1.44
N HIS A 121 -1.22 -3.86 -2.20
CA HIS A 121 -1.86 -2.65 -1.72
C HIS A 121 -3.31 -2.60 -2.19
N GLN A 122 -4.22 -2.24 -1.30
CA GLN A 122 -5.65 -2.23 -1.53
C GLN A 122 -6.26 -0.95 -0.95
N VAL A 123 -7.23 -0.40 -1.67
CA VAL A 123 -8.04 0.75 -1.26
C VAL A 123 -9.51 0.46 -1.52
N GLU A 124 -10.40 1.22 -0.89
CA GLU A 124 -11.83 1.18 -1.14
C GLU A 124 -12.27 2.43 -1.92
N ASN A 125 -12.87 2.26 -3.09
CA ASN A 125 -13.29 3.37 -3.95
C ASN A 125 -14.77 3.71 -3.73
N VAL A 126 -15.05 4.98 -3.46
CA VAL A 126 -16.41 5.55 -3.37
C VAL A 126 -16.62 6.49 -4.55
N PHE A 127 -17.60 6.22 -5.41
CA PHE A 127 -17.93 7.10 -6.54
C PHE A 127 -19.15 7.96 -6.21
N LEU A 128 -18.93 9.24 -5.93
CA LEU A 128 -20.02 10.15 -5.53
C LEU A 128 -20.97 10.51 -6.67
N SER A 129 -20.58 10.24 -7.92
CA SER A 129 -21.48 10.31 -9.09
C SER A 129 -22.70 9.38 -8.95
N HIS A 130 -22.58 8.32 -8.15
CA HIS A 130 -23.66 7.37 -7.86
C HIS A 130 -24.30 7.59 -6.49
N PHE A 131 -23.95 8.67 -5.78
CA PHE A 131 -24.40 8.90 -4.41
C PHE A 131 -25.70 9.72 -4.38
N ASP A 132 -26.79 9.11 -3.91
CA ASP A 132 -28.12 9.74 -3.79
C ASP A 132 -28.45 10.26 -2.37
N GLY A 133 -27.47 10.29 -1.47
CA GLY A 133 -27.60 10.89 -0.14
C GLY A 133 -28.28 10.01 0.92
N GLY A 134 -28.69 8.79 0.60
CA GLY A 134 -29.43 7.91 1.52
C GLY A 134 -28.63 6.71 2.00
N HIS A 135 -27.63 6.87 2.88
CA HIS A 135 -26.88 5.73 3.41
C HIS A 135 -26.71 5.70 4.93
N CYS A 136 -26.83 4.48 5.48
CA CYS A 136 -26.60 4.16 6.88
C CYS A 136 -25.34 3.28 6.97
N TRP A 137 -24.36 3.73 7.75
CA TRP A 137 -23.09 3.04 7.95
C TRP A 137 -23.27 1.89 8.94
N MET A 138 -23.08 0.65 8.50
CA MET A 138 -23.00 -0.50 9.38
C MET A 138 -21.58 -1.05 9.41
N ARG A 139 -21.06 -1.22 10.62
CA ARG A 139 -19.75 -1.78 10.86
C ARG A 139 -19.84 -3.31 10.84
N SER A 140 -18.99 -3.95 10.04
CA SER A 140 -18.78 -5.40 10.05
C SER A 140 -17.30 -5.67 10.30
N ASN A 141 -16.99 -6.73 11.07
CA ASN A 141 -15.66 -6.97 11.65
C ASN A 141 -14.52 -6.90 10.61
N ASN A 142 -13.75 -5.81 10.68
CA ASN A 142 -12.63 -5.41 9.81
C ASN A 142 -12.92 -4.73 8.46
N THR A 143 -14.19 -4.48 8.10
CA THR A 143 -14.54 -3.76 6.86
C THR A 143 -15.53 -2.64 7.19
N ILE A 144 -15.28 -1.42 6.71
CA ILE A 144 -16.34 -0.42 6.65
C ILE A 144 -17.28 -0.92 5.56
N ASP A 145 -18.37 -1.57 5.95
CA ASP A 145 -19.29 -2.17 5.01
C ASP A 145 -20.14 -1.05 4.38
N MET A 146 -19.72 -0.57 3.21
CA MET A 146 -20.53 0.31 2.38
C MET A 146 -21.64 -0.48 1.69
N THR A 147 -22.56 -1.04 2.47
CA THR A 147 -23.71 -1.74 1.88
C THR A 147 -24.70 -0.70 1.33
N ILE A 148 -24.96 -0.73 0.02
CA ILE A 148 -26.06 0.00 -0.61
C ILE A 148 -27.39 -0.48 -0.06
N GLY A 149 -27.87 0.22 0.97
CA GLY A 149 -29.20 0.03 1.51
C GLY A 149 -30.24 0.52 0.50
N PRO A 150 -31.39 -0.16 0.36
CA PRO A 150 -32.45 0.32 -0.51
C PRO A 150 -32.83 1.74 -0.09
N THR A 151 -32.97 2.62 -1.09
CA THR A 151 -33.54 3.96 -0.92
C THR A 151 -34.80 3.84 -0.08
N LYS A 152 -34.85 4.56 1.05
CA LYS A 152 -36.13 4.82 1.72
C LYS A 152 -36.96 5.68 0.78
N THR A 153 -37.67 5.02 -0.14
CA THR A 153 -38.79 5.59 -0.85
C THR A 153 -39.96 5.60 0.13
N GLY A 154 -40.36 6.81 0.54
CA GLY A 154 -41.56 7.03 1.34
C GLY A 154 -41.26 7.54 2.76
N CYS A 155 -41.15 8.87 2.87
CA CYS A 155 -41.73 9.56 4.02
C CYS A 155 -42.93 10.34 3.47
N ASP A 156 -44.13 9.91 3.86
CA ASP A 156 -45.30 10.78 3.97
C ASP A 156 -45.04 11.90 5.01
#